data_AF-A0A127BBA6-F1
#
_entry.id   AF-A0A127BBA6-F1
#
_cell.length_a   1.000
_cell.length_b   1.000
_cell.length_c   1.000
_cell.angle_alpha   90.00
_cell.angle_beta   90.00
_cell.angle_gamma   90.00
#
_symmetry.space_group_name_H-M   'P 1'
#
loop_
_entity.id
_entity.type
_entity.pdbx_description
1 polymer ?
#
loop_
_entity_poly.entity_id
_entity_poly.type
_entity_poly.pdbx_seq_one_letter_code
_entity_poly.pdbx_strand_id
1 'polypeptide(L)'
;MRGRKFALGTLAFVFILLFTGYSGIVTGEFEKNPILNVGKGLIIASSVLLAPFLISFALWKQNKITLGILLAVLVEFIWASVSYLLGYVQYSRMYIEAAVIGAFFVLMLLILGKQKNREHNLG
;
A
#
# COMPACT_ATOMS: atom_id res chain seq x y z
N MET A 1 11.88 -20.73 4.93
CA MET A 1 12.05 -20.12 3.58
C MET A 1 10.89 -20.38 2.60
N ARG A 2 10.21 -21.54 2.61
CA ARG A 2 9.09 -21.84 1.68
C ARG A 2 7.92 -20.83 1.74
N GLY A 3 7.45 -20.46 2.94
CA GLY A 3 6.34 -19.50 3.08
C GLY A 3 6.62 -18.10 2.51
N ARG A 4 7.88 -17.65 2.50
CA ARG A 4 8.27 -16.34 1.94
C ARG A 4 8.19 -16.32 0.41
N LYS A 5 8.64 -17.40 -0.23
CA LYS A 5 8.54 -17.56 -1.69
C LYS A 5 7.07 -17.61 -2.12
N PHE A 6 6.22 -18.26 -1.32
CA PHE A 6 4.78 -18.31 -1.56
C PHE A 6 4.11 -16.94 -1.46
N ALA A 7 4.35 -16.19 -0.37
CA ALA A 7 3.76 -14.85 -0.19
C ALA A 7 4.16 -13.84 -1.28
N LEU A 8 5.44 -13.84 -1.69
CA LEU A 8 5.91 -13.01 -2.81
C LEU A 8 5.30 -13.45 -4.15
N GLY A 9 5.13 -14.76 -4.35
CA GLY A 9 4.43 -15.31 -5.51
C GLY A 9 2.97 -14.87 -5.57
N THR A 10 2.26 -14.89 -4.44
CA THR A 10 0.87 -14.40 -4.35
C THR A 10 0.77 -12.91 -4.65
N LEU A 11 1.66 -12.08 -4.08
CA LEU A 11 1.68 -10.63 -4.35
C LEU A 11 1.98 -10.32 -5.83
N ALA A 12 2.93 -11.04 -6.43
CA ALA A 12 3.23 -10.92 -7.86
C ALA A 12 2.04 -11.35 -8.73
N PHE A 13 1.34 -12.44 -8.35
CA PHE A 13 0.16 -12.90 -9.05
C PHE A 13 -1.00 -11.90 -8.98
N VAL A 14 -1.27 -11.34 -7.79
CA VAL A 14 -2.27 -10.28 -7.62
C VAL A 14 -1.87 -9.03 -8.41
N PHE A 15 -0.59 -8.66 -8.45
CA PHE A 15 -0.09 -7.55 -9.25
C PHE A 15 -0.42 -7.76 -10.73
N ILE A 16 -0.10 -8.94 -11.28
CA ILE A 16 -0.34 -9.26 -12.68
C ILE A 16 -1.83 -9.25 -13.00
N LEU A 17 -2.68 -9.77 -12.11
CA LEU A 17 -4.14 -9.75 -12.29
C LEU A 17 -4.69 -8.32 -12.37
N LEU A 18 -4.32 -7.48 -11.40
CA LEU A 18 -4.73 -6.07 -11.37
C LEU A 18 -4.18 -5.32 -12.59
N PHE A 19 -2.89 -5.49 -12.88
CA PHE A 19 -2.24 -4.87 -14.03
C PHE A 19 -2.96 -5.23 -15.32
N THR A 20 -3.22 -6.52 -15.57
CA THR A 20 -3.82 -7.00 -16.82
C THR A 20 -5.26 -6.51 -16.97
N GLY A 21 -6.04 -6.53 -15.89
CA GLY A 21 -7.43 -6.05 -15.90
C GLY A 21 -7.52 -4.54 -16.16
N TYR A 22 -6.75 -3.75 -15.42
CA TYR A 22 -6.79 -2.28 -15.52
C TYR A 22 -5.97 -1.71 -16.68
N SER A 23 -5.13 -2.52 -17.33
CA SER A 23 -4.55 -2.19 -18.63
C SER A 23 -5.53 -2.37 -19.78
N GLY A 24 -6.77 -2.81 -19.54
CA GLY A 24 -7.73 -3.05 -20.63
C GLY A 24 -7.30 -4.15 -21.60
N ILE A 25 -6.38 -5.03 -21.20
CA ILE A 25 -5.93 -6.19 -22.00
C ILE A 25 -7.10 -7.17 -22.11
N VAL A 26 -7.81 -7.42 -21.01
CA VAL A 26 -8.94 -8.34 -20.97
C VAL A 26 -10.15 -7.79 -21.76
N THR A 27 -10.31 -6.47 -21.81
CA THR A 27 -11.43 -5.81 -22.51
C THR A 27 -11.12 -5.46 -23.96
N GLY A 28 -9.90 -5.73 -24.45
CA GLY A 28 -9.47 -5.41 -25.81
C GLY A 28 -9.22 -3.92 -26.07
N GLU A 29 -9.41 -3.06 -25.07
CA GLU A 29 -9.18 -1.60 -25.20
C GLU A 29 -7.70 -1.23 -25.24
N PHE A 30 -6.82 -2.17 -24.88
CA PHE A 30 -5.38 -2.00 -24.89
C PHE A 30 -4.86 -1.51 -26.25
N GLU A 31 -5.33 -2.10 -27.35
CA GLU A 31 -4.84 -1.77 -28.71
C GLU A 31 -5.10 -0.33 -29.12
N LYS A 32 -6.16 0.30 -28.58
CA LYS A 32 -6.54 1.68 -28.92
C LYS A 32 -5.54 2.70 -28.41
N ASN A 33 -4.99 2.48 -27.21
CA ASN A 33 -3.96 3.36 -26.63
C ASN A 33 -3.06 2.59 -25.64
N PRO A 34 -2.05 1.86 -26.15
CA PRO A 34 -1.26 0.93 -25.35
C PRO A 34 -0.52 1.63 -24.21
N ILE A 35 0.11 2.78 -24.49
CA ILE A 35 0.94 3.50 -23.52
C ILE A 35 0.08 3.99 -22.34
N LEU A 36 -1.06 4.62 -22.63
CA LEU A 36 -1.96 5.13 -21.60
C LEU A 36 -2.49 3.99 -20.73
N ASN A 37 -2.86 2.88 -21.36
CA ASN A 37 -3.46 1.74 -20.68
C ASN A 37 -2.44 0.94 -19.86
N VAL A 38 -1.20 0.74 -20.34
CA VAL A 38 -0.09 0.23 -19.51
C VAL A 38 0.10 1.13 -18.29
N GLY A 39 0.09 2.45 -18.48
CA GLY A 39 0.21 3.41 -17.38
C GLY A 39 -0.89 3.25 -16.32
N LYS A 40 -2.16 3.14 -16.76
CA LYS A 40 -3.30 2.89 -15.87
C LYS A 40 -3.16 1.58 -15.09
N GLY A 41 -2.81 0.50 -15.78
CA GLY A 41 -2.59 -0.81 -15.16
C GLY A 41 -1.48 -0.77 -14.11
N LEU A 42 -0.34 -0.13 -14.43
CA LEU A 42 0.77 0.02 -13.49
C LEU A 42 0.35 0.84 -12.28
N ILE A 43 -0.29 1.99 -12.47
CA ILE A 43 -0.72 2.87 -11.39
C ILE A 43 -1.66 2.13 -10.42
N ILE A 44 -2.70 1.47 -10.95
CA ILE A 44 -3.69 0.79 -10.10
C ILE A 44 -3.07 -0.43 -9.41
N ALA A 45 -2.35 -1.29 -10.12
CA ALA A 45 -1.71 -2.46 -9.52
C ALA A 45 -0.70 -2.07 -8.43
N SER A 46 0.07 -0.99 -8.66
CA SER A 46 1.03 -0.47 -7.68
C SER A 46 0.32 0.08 -6.45
N SER A 47 -0.75 0.85 -6.65
CA SER A 47 -1.48 1.50 -5.56
C SER A 47 -2.07 0.51 -4.54
N VAL A 48 -2.57 -0.62 -5.02
CA VAL A 48 -3.18 -1.65 -4.16
C VAL A 48 -2.12 -2.45 -3.38
N LEU A 49 -0.91 -2.58 -3.93
CA LEU A 49 0.09 -3.52 -3.41
C LEU A 49 1.24 -2.85 -2.67
N LEU A 50 1.52 -1.57 -2.90
CA LEU A 50 2.65 -0.90 -2.26
C LEU A 50 2.52 -0.84 -0.74
N ALA A 51 1.36 -0.45 -0.21
CA ALA A 51 1.15 -0.33 1.23
C ALA A 51 1.24 -1.68 1.96
N PRO A 52 0.55 -2.76 1.52
CA PRO A 52 0.75 -4.11 2.08
C PRO A 52 2.21 -4.59 1.98
N PHE A 53 2.91 -4.27 0.89
CA PHE A 53 4.31 -4.64 0.69
C PHE A 53 5.24 -3.94 1.68
N LEU A 54 5.07 -2.62 1.90
CA LEU A 54 5.85 -1.83 2.85
C LEU A 54 5.64 -2.30 4.29
N ILE A 55 4.38 -2.60 4.67
CA ILE A 55 4.05 -3.13 5.99
C ILE A 55 4.68 -4.52 6.18
N SER A 56 4.56 -5.40 5.18
CA SER A 56 5.15 -6.75 5.21
C SER A 56 6.68 -6.70 5.30
N PHE A 57 7.32 -5.76 4.58
CA PHE A 57 8.76 -5.57 4.62
C PHE A 57 9.24 -5.05 5.99
N ALA A 58 8.50 -4.13 6.60
CA ALA A 58 8.80 -3.63 7.94
C ALA A 58 8.66 -4.72 9.01
N LEU A 59 7.62 -5.56 8.90
CA LEU A 59 7.45 -6.74 9.77
C LEU A 59 8.60 -7.74 9.62
N TRP A 60 9.14 -7.89 8.41
CA TRP A 60 10.26 -8.81 8.15
C TRP A 60 11.55 -8.38 8.87
N LYS A 61 11.90 -7.10 8.89
CA LYS A 61 13.17 -6.66 9.51
C LYS A 61 13.16 -6.62 11.05
N GLN A 62 12.09 -7.06 11.73
CA GLN A 62 11.89 -6.91 13.20
C GLN A 62 12.08 -5.47 13.73
N ASN A 63 12.27 -4.50 12.84
CA ASN A 63 12.66 -3.14 13.13
C ASN A 63 11.57 -2.20 12.65
N LYS A 64 10.95 -1.54 13.64
CA LYS A 64 10.02 -0.41 13.53
C LYS A 64 8.83 -0.65 12.60
N ILE A 65 7.90 -1.52 13.03
CA ILE A 65 6.54 -1.64 12.46
C ILE A 65 5.91 -0.25 12.29
N THR A 66 6.11 0.63 13.28
CA THR A 66 5.70 2.04 13.24
C THR A 66 6.23 2.79 12.02
N LEU A 67 7.50 2.56 11.63
CA LEU A 67 8.10 3.16 10.44
C LEU A 67 7.50 2.61 9.15
N GLY A 68 7.21 1.31 9.11
CA GLY A 68 6.54 0.68 7.97
C GLY A 68 5.14 1.24 7.72
N ILE A 69 4.37 1.42 8.79
CA ILE A 69 3.04 2.01 8.71
C ILE A 69 3.13 3.50 8.34
N LEU A 70 4.09 4.26 8.88
CA LEU A 70 4.34 5.65 8.47
C LEU A 70 4.65 5.77 6.98
N LEU A 71 5.50 4.89 6.44
CA LEU A 71 5.79 4.86 5.01
C LEU A 71 4.56 4.48 4.18
N ALA A 72 3.75 3.52 4.66
CA ALA A 72 2.49 3.16 4.00
C ALA A 72 1.55 4.37 3.95
N VAL A 73 1.35 5.08 5.07
CA VAL A 73 0.53 6.31 5.14
C VAL A 73 1.01 7.37 4.15
N LEU A 74 2.32 7.60 4.05
CA LEU A 74 2.89 8.53 3.07
C LEU A 74 2.58 8.14 1.63
N VAL A 75 2.67 6.84 1.33
CA VAL A 75 2.35 6.31 0.00
C VAL A 75 0.87 6.46 -0.32
N GLU A 76 -0.02 6.24 0.65
CA GLU A 76 -1.45 6.49 0.49
C GLU A 76 -1.72 7.97 0.17
N PHE A 77 -1.04 8.92 0.82
CA PHE A 77 -1.14 10.35 0.47
C PHE A 77 -0.64 10.67 -0.94
N ILE A 78 0.43 10.01 -1.40
CA ILE A 78 0.92 10.15 -2.78
C ILE A 78 -0.16 9.67 -3.76
N TRP A 79 -0.73 8.48 -3.53
CA TRP A 79 -1.78 7.93 -4.39
C TRP A 79 -3.07 8.74 -4.34
N ALA A 80 -3.42 9.30 -3.19
CA ALA A 80 -4.54 10.23 -3.05
C ALA A 80 -4.34 11.45 -3.97
N SER A 81 -3.15 12.02 -3.97
CA SER A 81 -2.79 13.20 -4.77
C SER A 81 -2.79 12.88 -6.26
N VAL A 82 -2.15 11.77 -6.66
CA VAL A 82 -2.14 11.30 -8.05
C VAL A 82 -3.55 11.05 -8.56
N SER A 83 -4.39 10.37 -7.77
CA SER A 83 -5.76 10.06 -8.16
C SER A 83 -6.61 11.32 -8.30
N TYR A 84 -6.42 12.30 -7.42
CA TYR A 84 -7.09 13.60 -7.53
C TYR A 84 -6.71 14.33 -8.83
N LEU A 85 -5.40 14.41 -9.12
CA LEU A 85 -4.88 15.06 -10.33
C LEU A 85 -5.37 14.39 -11.62
N LEU A 86 -5.61 13.08 -11.58
CA LEU A 86 -6.12 12.31 -12.71
C LEU A 86 -7.66 12.34 -12.82
N GLY A 87 -8.37 13.08 -11.96
CA GLY A 87 -9.84 13.17 -11.97
C GLY A 87 -10.56 12.00 -11.29
N TYR A 88 -9.82 11.08 -10.66
CA TYR A 88 -10.33 9.91 -9.94
C TYR A 88 -10.62 10.26 -8.47
N VAL A 89 -11.53 11.21 -8.25
CA VAL A 89 -11.83 11.77 -6.91
C VAL A 89 -12.31 10.71 -5.91
N GLN A 90 -13.06 9.71 -6.38
CA GLN A 90 -13.54 8.60 -5.54
C GLN A 90 -12.37 7.78 -4.97
N TYR A 91 -11.38 7.46 -5.79
CA TYR A 91 -10.18 6.74 -5.37
C TYR A 91 -9.29 7.61 -4.46
N SER A 92 -9.16 8.89 -4.79
CA SER A 92 -8.45 9.86 -3.94
C SER A 92 -9.00 9.87 -2.50
N ARG A 93 -10.33 9.91 -2.36
CA ARG A 93 -10.99 9.86 -1.06
C ARG A 93 -10.69 8.56 -0.30
N MET A 94 -10.74 7.40 -0.98
CA MET A 94 -10.42 6.12 -0.35
C MET A 94 -8.98 6.09 0.18
N TYR A 95 -8.02 6.61 -0.58
CA TYR A 95 -6.61 6.68 -0.13
C TYR A 95 -6.43 7.62 1.06
N ILE A 96 -7.15 8.75 1.11
CA ILE A 96 -7.13 9.64 2.29
C ILE A 96 -7.70 8.93 3.52
N GLU A 97 -8.84 8.25 3.37
CA GLU A 97 -9.46 7.48 4.45
C GLU A 97 -8.49 6.39 4.97
N ALA A 98 -7.83 5.67 4.08
CA ALA A 98 -6.79 4.68 4.44
C ALA A 98 -5.59 5.33 5.16
N ALA A 99 -5.11 6.48 4.69
CA ALA A 99 -4.02 7.23 5.32
C ALA A 99 -4.37 7.68 6.74
N VAL A 100 -5.59 8.18 6.95
CA VAL A 100 -6.10 8.59 8.28
C VAL A 100 -6.15 7.40 9.23
N ILE A 101 -6.72 6.27 8.79
CA ILE A 101 -6.77 5.03 9.59
C ILE A 101 -5.35 4.57 9.97
N GLY A 102 -4.43 4.57 9.00
CA GLY A 102 -3.04 4.22 9.25
C GLY A 102 -2.35 5.15 10.25
N ALA A 103 -2.60 6.46 10.17
CA ALA A 103 -2.05 7.45 11.11
C ALA A 103 -2.58 7.25 12.55
N PHE A 104 -3.87 6.94 12.71
CA PHE A 104 -4.44 6.57 14.01
C PHE A 104 -3.76 5.32 14.59
N PHE A 105 -3.51 4.31 13.75
CA PHE A 105 -2.84 3.09 14.18
C PHE A 105 -1.39 3.35 14.63
N VAL A 106 -0.66 4.23 13.93
CA VAL A 106 0.69 4.68 14.35
C VAL A 106 0.64 5.35 15.71
N LEU A 107 -0.31 6.26 15.93
CA LEU A 107 -0.47 6.96 17.20
C LEU A 107 -0.72 5.98 18.35
N MET A 108 -1.60 5.00 18.13
CA MET A 108 -1.90 3.95 19.11
C MET A 108 -0.65 3.14 19.48
N LEU A 109 0.15 2.72 18.49
CA LEU A 109 1.40 1.99 18.73
C LEU A 109 2.43 2.82 19.53
N LEU A 110 2.51 4.12 19.28
CA LEU A 110 3.40 5.02 20.02
C LEU A 110 2.97 5.18 21.48
N ILE A 111 1.66 5.27 21.75
CA ILE A 111 1.11 5.36 23.11
C ILE A 111 1.40 4.07 23.88
N LEU A 112 1.07 2.91 23.30
CA LEU A 112 1.31 1.60 23.89
C LEU A 112 2.81 1.35 24.15
N GLY A 113 3.67 1.74 23.20
CA GLY A 113 5.11 1.65 23.36
C GLY A 113 5.64 2.49 24.53
N LYS A 114 5.10 3.69 24.74
CA LYS A 114 5.46 4.56 25.88
C LYS A 114 4.98 3.99 27.22
N GLN A 115 3.80 3.37 27.28
CA GLN A 115 3.29 2.74 28.50
C GLN A 115 4.18 1.57 28.94
N LYS A 116 4.50 0.67 28.00
CA LYS A 116 5.39 -0.48 28.28
C LYS A 116 6.76 -0.06 28.81
N ASN A 117 7.32 1.03 28.31
CA ASN A 117 8.60 1.56 28.77
C ASN A 117 8.53 2.18 30.18
N ARG A 118 7.35 2.67 30.62
CA ARG A 118 7.18 3.20 31.98
C ARG A 118 7.09 2.07 33.01
N GLU A 119 6.37 0.99 32.69
CA GLU A 119 6.27 -0.20 33.56
C GLU A 119 7.64 -0.86 33.77
N HIS A 120 8.48 -0.91 32.74
CA HIS A 120 9.82 -1.51 32.83
C HIS A 120 10.84 -0.67 33.64
N ASN A 121 10.57 0.61 33.90
CA ASN A 121 11.45 1.49 34.68
C ASN A 121 11.02 1.63 36.16
N LEU A 122 9.88 1.04 36.54
CA LEU A 122 9.30 1.13 37.88
C LEU A 122 9.35 -0.20 38.66
N GLY A 123 9.85 -1.28 38.05
CA GLY A 123 10.09 -2.58 38.68
C GLY A 123 11.56 -2.94 38.67
#